data_AF-A0A9P4MNG1-F1
#
_entry.id   AF-A0A9P4MNG1-F1
#
_cell.length_a   1.000
_cell.length_b   1.000
_cell.length_c   1.000
_cell.angle_alpha   90.00
_cell.angle_beta   90.00
_cell.angle_gamma   90.00
#
_symmetry.space_group_name_H-M   'P 1'
#
loop_
_entity.id
_entity.type
_entity.pdbx_description
1 polymer ?
#
loop_
_entity_poly.entity_id
_entity_poly.type
_entity_poly.pdbx_seq_one_letter_code
_entity_poly.pdbx_strand_id
1 'polypeptide(L)'
;MDQYFTIRIGTQSLPMRGRQLIAGPVFEAWRIPSHSRLLPSCIQQWLRDVVPHILPFRIQGWLRKAFPAWFLPTRLIVKELDPKNPAAFDTEGRIYAILQHLQGRSIPIYYGTAQIEHSGETGTHQAHLLEFLEGTPLAECTKEQSIRLRTEEKMKEVYDRLSECKVVQGDAWPRHIIHTKEGALKIIDFGEAYETGDIDGASDLNRGDAEDVLYRFGCVNVIG
;
A
#
# COMPACT_ATOMS: atom_id res chain seq x y z
N MET A 1 -1.43 -16.65 -15.18
CA MET A 1 -0.90 -16.14 -16.46
C MET A 1 -0.14 -14.86 -16.18
N ASP A 2 0.96 -14.61 -16.89
CA ASP A 2 1.61 -13.31 -16.81
C ASP A 2 0.81 -12.32 -17.65
N GLN A 3 0.56 -11.14 -17.10
CA GLN A 3 -0.10 -10.03 -17.79
C GLN A 3 0.90 -8.91 -18.04
N TYR A 4 0.70 -8.20 -19.15
CA TYR A 4 1.54 -7.09 -19.59
C TYR A 4 0.69 -5.86 -19.80
N PHE A 5 1.13 -4.75 -19.21
CA PHE A 5 0.49 -3.44 -19.39
C PHE A 5 1.54 -2.34 -19.32
N THR A 6 1.12 -1.13 -19.65
CA THR A 6 1.96 0.07 -19.53
C THR A 6 1.39 0.98 -18.46
N ILE A 7 2.21 1.37 -17.49
CA ILE A 7 1.87 2.44 -16.55
C ILE A 7 2.35 3.77 -17.10
N ARG A 8 1.48 4.78 -17.13
CA ARG A 8 1.82 6.16 -17.46
C ARG A 8 1.75 7.04 -16.21
N ILE A 9 2.86 7.72 -15.92
CA ILE A 9 2.97 8.71 -14.84
C ILE A 9 3.45 10.02 -15.47
N GLY A 10 2.54 10.99 -15.57
CA GLY A 10 2.80 12.21 -16.34
C GLY A 10 3.09 11.87 -17.80
N THR A 11 4.27 12.27 -18.28
CA THR A 11 4.72 12.01 -19.67
C THR A 11 5.52 10.71 -19.83
N GLN A 12 5.77 9.96 -18.75
CA GLN A 12 6.59 8.75 -18.76
C GLN A 12 5.73 7.50 -18.82
N SER A 13 6.10 6.58 -19.71
CA SER A 13 5.46 5.28 -19.88
C SER A 13 6.43 4.17 -19.47
N LEU A 14 5.94 3.24 -18.64
CA LEU A 14 6.72 2.13 -18.09
C LEU A 14 6.02 0.81 -18.42
N PRO A 15 6.61 -0.04 -19.26
CA PRO A 15 6.14 -1.41 -19.43
C PRO A 15 6.25 -2.16 -18.10
N MET A 16 5.17 -2.83 -17.73
CA MET A 16 5.07 -3.69 -16.56
C MET A 16 4.82 -5.13 -16.96
N ARG A 17 5.35 -6.04 -16.14
CA ARG A 17 5.00 -7.46 -16.20
C ARG A 17 4.67 -7.90 -14.79
N GLY A 18 3.56 -8.57 -14.62
CA GLY A 18 3.28 -9.13 -13.32
C GLY A 18 2.27 -10.24 -13.38
N ARG A 19 1.91 -10.64 -12.17
CA ARG A 19 1.12 -11.81 -11.91
C ARG A 19 0.12 -11.39 -10.85
N GLN A 20 -1.16 -11.56 -11.15
CA GLN A 20 -2.20 -11.52 -10.15
C GLN A 20 -1.85 -12.56 -9.07
N LEU A 21 -1.53 -12.10 -7.85
CA LEU A 21 -1.01 -12.97 -6.79
C LEU A 21 -2.13 -13.59 -5.95
N ILE A 22 -3.35 -13.05 -5.98
CA ILE A 22 -4.48 -13.57 -5.21
C ILE A 22 -5.76 -13.48 -6.07
N ALA A 23 -6.52 -14.58 -6.11
CA ALA A 23 -7.88 -14.58 -6.67
C ALA A 23 -8.83 -13.92 -5.67
N GLY A 24 -8.90 -12.60 -5.72
CA GLY A 24 -9.75 -11.74 -4.91
C GLY A 24 -9.51 -10.28 -5.29
N PRO A 25 -10.46 -9.37 -5.02
CA PRO A 25 -10.45 -8.02 -5.59
C PRO A 25 -9.31 -7.10 -5.13
N VAL A 26 -8.33 -7.56 -4.36
CA VAL A 26 -7.58 -6.62 -3.49
C VAL A 26 -6.09 -6.48 -3.77
N PHE A 27 -5.33 -7.45 -4.30
CA PHE A 27 -3.88 -7.22 -4.48
C PHE A 27 -3.26 -7.92 -5.69
N GLU A 28 -2.95 -7.12 -6.71
CA GLU A 28 -2.10 -7.51 -7.81
C GLU A 28 -0.70 -6.94 -7.61
N ALA A 29 0.30 -7.82 -7.56
CA ALA A 29 1.68 -7.43 -7.40
C ALA A 29 2.37 -7.38 -8.76
N TRP A 30 2.97 -6.23 -9.05
CA TRP A 30 3.54 -5.96 -10.35
C TRP A 30 5.03 -5.72 -10.25
N ARG A 31 5.77 -6.23 -11.23
CA ARG A 31 7.22 -6.08 -11.32
C ARG A 31 7.55 -5.25 -12.55
N ILE A 32 8.45 -4.28 -12.40
CA ILE A 32 9.04 -3.61 -13.55
C ILE A 32 10.04 -4.59 -14.20
N PRO A 33 9.84 -5.03 -15.45
CA PRO A 33 10.80 -5.83 -16.19
C PRO A 33 12.20 -5.20 -16.16
N SER A 34 13.24 -6.03 -16.09
CA SER A 34 14.64 -5.56 -16.05
C SER A 34 15.04 -4.75 -17.28
N HIS A 35 14.43 -5.01 -18.44
CA HIS A 35 14.70 -4.32 -19.71
C HIS A 35 13.91 -3.02 -19.89
N SER A 36 12.84 -2.80 -19.11
CA SER A 36 12.00 -1.60 -19.17
C SER A 36 12.32 -0.60 -18.05
N ARG A 37 13.35 -0.86 -17.26
CA ARG A 37 13.89 0.16 -16.36
C ARG A 37 14.57 1.21 -17.21
N LEU A 38 14.11 2.45 -17.10
CA LEU A 38 14.79 3.62 -17.69
C LEU A 38 16.22 3.80 -17.15
N LEU A 39 16.53 3.17 -16.01
CA LEU A 39 17.85 3.16 -15.38
C LEU A 39 18.22 1.75 -14.88
N PRO A 40 19.49 1.32 -15.00
CA PRO A 40 20.01 0.13 -14.35
C PRO A 40 19.67 0.11 -12.86
N SER A 41 19.42 -1.08 -12.29
CA SER A 41 19.10 -1.27 -10.86
C SER A 41 20.07 -0.56 -9.93
N CYS A 42 21.35 -0.51 -10.30
CA CYS A 42 22.40 0.12 -9.53
C CYS A 42 22.23 1.65 -9.47
N ILE A 43 21.82 2.28 -10.58
CA ILE A 43 21.62 3.73 -10.64
C ILE A 43 20.33 4.10 -9.91
N GLN A 44 19.28 3.28 -10.00
CA GLN A 44 18.04 3.48 -9.25
C GLN A 44 18.26 3.36 -7.73
N GLN A 45 19.04 2.37 -7.30
CA GLN A 45 19.46 2.18 -5.91
C GLN A 45 20.30 3.38 -5.45
N TRP A 46 21.28 3.81 -6.24
CA TRP A 46 22.08 5.00 -5.97
C TRP A 46 21.23 6.27 -5.90
N LEU A 47 20.30 6.49 -6.83
CA LEU A 47 19.39 7.64 -6.79
C LEU A 47 18.52 7.61 -5.53
N ARG A 48 18.10 6.44 -5.06
CA ARG A 48 17.34 6.33 -3.82
C ARG A 48 18.19 6.61 -2.59
N ASP A 49 19.39 6.07 -2.54
CA ASP A 49 20.22 6.04 -1.33
C ASP A 49 21.16 7.26 -1.24
N VAL A 50 21.44 7.95 -2.33
CA VAL A 50 22.44 9.03 -2.40
C VAL A 50 21.83 10.40 -2.66
N VAL A 51 20.81 10.51 -3.52
CA VAL A 51 20.13 11.79 -3.80
C VAL A 51 19.59 12.46 -2.53
N PRO A 52 18.98 11.74 -1.56
CA PRO A 52 18.49 12.37 -0.33
C PRO A 52 19.58 13.04 0.51
N HIS A 53 20.83 12.57 0.38
CA HIS A 53 21.96 13.02 1.20
C HIS A 53 22.86 14.04 0.50
N ILE A 54 22.87 14.06 -0.84
CA ILE A 54 23.72 14.97 -1.62
C ILE A 54 22.94 16.19 -2.12
N LEU A 55 21.67 16.05 -2.48
CA LEU A 55 20.92 17.13 -3.13
C LEU A 55 20.10 17.94 -2.11
N PRO A 56 20.09 19.28 -2.21
CA PRO A 56 19.17 20.13 -1.45
C PRO A 56 17.70 19.71 -1.64
N PHE A 57 16.91 19.82 -0.57
CA PHE A 57 15.49 19.43 -0.55
C PHE A 57 14.67 19.96 -1.74
N ARG A 58 14.91 21.21 -2.16
CA ARG A 58 14.23 21.81 -3.31
C ARG A 58 14.51 21.09 -4.64
N ILE A 59 15.74 20.63 -4.84
CA ILE A 59 16.13 19.91 -6.06
C ILE A 59 15.61 18.48 -6.03
N GLN A 60 15.57 17.84 -4.86
CA GLN A 60 14.92 16.54 -4.70
C GLN A 60 13.44 16.59 -5.10
N GLY A 61 12.72 17.63 -4.64
CA GLY A 61 11.32 17.85 -5.02
C GLY A 61 11.15 18.04 -6.53
N TRP A 62 12.01 18.84 -7.16
CA TRP A 62 12.01 19.02 -8.61
C TRP A 62 12.31 17.72 -9.37
N LEU A 63 13.34 16.96 -8.98
CA LEU A 63 13.71 15.69 -9.61
C LEU A 63 12.59 14.66 -9.52
N ARG A 64 11.96 14.51 -8.34
CA ARG A 64 10.82 13.59 -8.16
C ARG A 64 9.61 13.99 -9.01
N LYS A 65 9.41 15.29 -9.22
CA LYS A 65 8.33 15.81 -10.07
C LYS A 65 8.62 15.64 -11.56
N ALA A 66 9.87 15.85 -11.98
CA ALA A 66 10.28 15.72 -13.38
C ALA A 66 10.45 14.26 -13.81
N PHE A 67 10.93 13.40 -12.90
CA PHE A 67 11.26 12.00 -13.18
C PHE A 67 10.65 11.04 -12.14
N PRO A 68 9.32 11.04 -11.91
CA PRO A 68 8.68 10.21 -10.90
C PRO A 68 8.98 8.71 -11.06
N ALA A 69 9.05 8.22 -12.30
CA ALA A 69 9.39 6.83 -12.60
C ALA A 69 10.74 6.38 -12.03
N TRP A 70 11.72 7.28 -11.93
CA TRP A 70 13.07 6.93 -11.46
C TRP A 70 13.11 6.60 -9.97
N PHE A 71 12.11 7.06 -9.21
CA PHE A 71 12.04 6.86 -7.77
C PHE A 71 11.13 5.69 -7.37
N LEU A 72 10.41 5.08 -8.33
CA LEU A 72 9.61 3.89 -8.05
C LEU A 72 10.48 2.71 -7.64
N PRO A 73 9.98 1.78 -6.82
CA PRO A 73 10.65 0.51 -6.56
C PRO A 73 10.52 -0.44 -7.76
N THR A 74 11.36 -1.48 -7.79
CA THR A 74 11.27 -2.55 -8.81
C THR A 74 9.97 -3.37 -8.71
N ARG A 75 9.37 -3.42 -7.51
CA ARG A 75 8.13 -4.13 -7.21
C ARG A 75 7.17 -3.15 -6.54
N LEU A 76 5.95 -3.10 -7.02
CA LEU A 76 4.90 -2.26 -6.45
C LEU A 76 3.55 -2.98 -6.56
N ILE A 77 2.61 -2.53 -5.74
CA ILE A 77 1.20 -2.92 -5.86
C ILE A 77 0.53 -1.88 -6.74
N VAL A 78 -0.28 -2.34 -7.68
CA VAL A 78 -1.13 -1.50 -8.52
C VAL A 78 -2.56 -1.85 -8.16
N LYS A 79 -3.31 -0.87 -7.67
CA LYS A 79 -4.73 -1.01 -7.34
C LYS A 79 -5.53 -0.18 -8.31
N GLU A 80 -6.18 -0.85 -9.26
CA GLU A 80 -6.98 -0.18 -10.29
C GLU A 80 -8.27 0.38 -9.70
N LEU A 81 -8.75 1.48 -10.31
CA LEU A 81 -10.04 2.07 -10.05
C LEU A 81 -11.14 1.05 -10.36
N ASP A 82 -11.97 0.71 -9.38
CA ASP A 82 -13.22 -0.01 -9.61
C ASP A 82 -14.25 0.95 -10.22
N PRO A 83 -14.71 0.75 -11.47
CA PRO A 83 -15.72 1.60 -12.09
C PRO A 83 -17.04 1.64 -11.33
N LYS A 84 -17.33 0.63 -10.50
CA LYS A 84 -18.55 0.56 -9.68
C LYS A 84 -18.46 1.40 -8.41
N ASN A 85 -17.25 1.70 -7.95
CA ASN A 85 -17.03 2.47 -6.73
C ASN A 85 -15.90 3.49 -6.89
N PRO A 86 -16.09 4.53 -7.72
CA PRO A 86 -15.07 5.55 -7.92
C PRO A 86 -14.80 6.40 -6.66
N ALA A 87 -15.79 6.52 -5.76
CA ALA A 87 -15.62 7.27 -4.52
C ALA A 87 -14.59 6.63 -3.58
N ALA A 88 -14.47 5.30 -3.56
CA ALA A 88 -13.46 4.61 -2.77
C ALA A 88 -12.04 4.92 -3.23
N PHE A 89 -11.83 5.13 -4.54
CA PHE A 89 -10.53 5.51 -5.09
C PHE A 89 -10.09 6.91 -4.63
N ASP A 90 -10.98 7.89 -4.74
CA ASP A 90 -10.70 9.25 -4.26
C ASP A 90 -10.46 9.29 -2.75
N THR A 91 -11.25 8.51 -2.01
CA THR A 91 -11.13 8.36 -0.56
C THR A 91 -9.78 7.77 -0.18
N GLU A 92 -9.37 6.66 -0.80
CA GLU A 92 -8.11 5.99 -0.50
C GLU A 92 -6.91 6.91 -0.75
N GLY A 93 -6.87 7.58 -1.92
CA GLY A 93 -5.79 8.52 -2.24
C GLY A 93 -5.69 9.67 -1.23
N ARG A 94 -6.82 10.19 -0.75
CA ARG A 94 -6.90 11.25 0.26
C ARG A 94 -6.44 10.77 1.64
N ILE A 95 -6.85 9.57 2.06
CA ILE A 95 -6.44 8.98 3.34
C ILE A 95 -4.94 8.70 3.36
N TYR A 96 -4.37 8.15 2.29
CA TYR A 96 -2.91 8.00 2.20
C TYR A 96 -2.17 9.34 2.34
N ALA A 97 -2.72 10.44 1.81
CA ALA A 97 -2.13 11.76 1.96
C ALA A 97 -2.16 12.25 3.43
N ILE A 98 -3.26 12.01 4.16
CA ILE A 98 -3.36 12.31 5.60
C ILE A 98 -2.33 11.48 6.39
N LEU A 99 -2.24 10.20 6.08
CA LEU A 99 -1.36 9.25 6.75
C LEU A 99 0.10 9.30 6.28
N GLN A 100 0.52 10.35 5.56
CA GLN A 100 1.85 10.44 4.95
C GLN A 100 3.01 10.19 5.95
N HIS A 101 2.88 10.67 7.18
CA HIS A 101 3.92 10.52 8.21
C HIS A 101 3.99 9.11 8.81
N LEU A 102 2.97 8.26 8.60
CA LEU A 102 2.95 6.85 9.01
C LEU A 102 3.44 5.90 7.91
N GLN A 103 3.59 6.40 6.68
CA GLN A 103 4.01 5.60 5.53
C GLN A 103 5.44 5.04 5.68
N GLY A 104 5.65 3.85 5.13
CA GLY A 104 6.90 3.08 5.25
C GLY A 104 7.07 2.37 6.59
N ARG A 105 6.30 2.75 7.62
CA ARG A 105 6.32 2.13 8.95
C ARG A 105 5.10 1.25 9.15
N SER A 106 3.97 1.87 9.45
CA SER A 106 2.70 1.22 9.79
C SER A 106 1.72 1.23 8.61
N ILE A 107 1.97 2.08 7.61
CA ILE A 107 1.19 2.20 6.38
C ILE A 107 2.14 1.98 5.19
N PRO A 108 1.72 1.35 4.08
CA PRO A 108 2.49 1.30 2.85
C PRO A 108 2.90 2.68 2.35
N ILE A 109 4.06 2.77 1.70
CA ILE A 109 4.40 3.97 0.92
C ILE A 109 3.42 4.10 -0.26
N TYR A 110 2.76 5.26 -0.35
CA TYR A 110 1.93 5.64 -1.47
C TYR A 110 2.74 6.48 -2.46
N TYR A 111 2.90 5.96 -3.68
CA TYR A 111 3.68 6.61 -4.74
C TYR A 111 2.83 7.55 -5.60
N GLY A 112 1.51 7.58 -5.41
CA GLY A 112 0.57 8.41 -6.16
C GLY A 112 -0.31 7.59 -7.10
N THR A 113 -0.91 8.29 -8.08
CA THR A 113 -1.77 7.69 -9.09
C THR A 113 -1.04 7.53 -10.43
N ALA A 114 -1.53 6.61 -11.26
CA ALA A 114 -1.08 6.43 -12.61
C ALA A 114 -2.22 5.99 -13.54
N GLN A 115 -1.98 6.07 -14.84
CA GLN A 115 -2.85 5.47 -15.86
C GLN A 115 -2.27 4.13 -16.32
N ILE A 116 -3.13 3.15 -16.59
CA ILE A 116 -2.77 1.80 -17.01
C ILE A 116 -3.40 1.51 -18.37
N GLU A 117 -2.59 0.97 -19.27
CA GLU A 117 -3.03 0.48 -20.57
C GLU A 117 -2.75 -1.02 -20.67
N HIS A 118 -3.82 -1.82 -20.65
CA HIS A 118 -3.73 -3.27 -20.81
C HIS A 118 -3.48 -3.66 -22.26
N SER A 119 -2.64 -4.67 -22.47
CA SER A 119 -2.34 -5.16 -23.81
C SER A 119 -3.60 -5.78 -24.44
N GLY A 120 -4.14 -5.14 -25.47
CA GLY A 120 -5.33 -5.62 -26.20
C GLY A 120 -6.65 -4.96 -25.79
N GLU A 121 -6.63 -4.02 -24.84
CA GLU A 121 -7.80 -3.24 -24.47
C GLU A 121 -7.71 -1.81 -25.01
N THR A 122 -8.86 -1.26 -25.42
CA THR A 122 -8.96 0.14 -25.82
C THR A 122 -9.35 0.99 -24.62
N GLY A 123 -8.39 1.66 -24.00
CA GLY A 123 -8.66 2.56 -22.88
C GLY A 123 -7.47 2.72 -21.95
N THR A 124 -7.60 3.68 -21.03
CA THR A 124 -6.67 3.88 -19.92
C THR A 124 -7.45 3.80 -18.62
N HIS A 125 -6.96 3.02 -17.66
CA HIS A 125 -7.55 2.85 -16.34
C HIS A 125 -6.75 3.63 -15.30
N GLN A 126 -7.39 4.27 -14.33
CA GLN A 126 -6.66 4.90 -13.24
C GLN A 126 -6.28 3.87 -12.18
N ALA A 127 -5.15 4.07 -11.50
CA ALA A 127 -4.73 3.20 -10.41
C ALA A 127 -3.90 3.92 -9.36
N HIS A 128 -3.93 3.40 -8.14
CA HIS A 128 -3.00 3.74 -7.07
C HIS A 128 -1.73 2.88 -7.18
N LEU A 129 -0.57 3.51 -6.94
CA LEU A 129 0.71 2.84 -6.85
C LEU A 129 1.16 2.78 -5.40
N LEU A 130 1.33 1.56 -4.88
CA LEU A 130 1.60 1.30 -3.48
C LEU A 130 2.89 0.48 -3.29
N GLU A 131 3.49 0.58 -2.12
CA GLU A 131 4.59 -0.26 -1.68
C GLU A 131 4.21 -1.74 -1.78
N PHE A 132 5.04 -2.51 -2.47
CA PHE A 132 4.92 -3.96 -2.40
C PHE A 132 5.41 -4.44 -1.03
N LEU A 133 4.51 -5.02 -0.24
CA LEU A 133 4.83 -5.57 1.07
C LEU A 133 5.27 -7.03 0.94
N GLU A 134 6.51 -7.32 1.33
CA GLU A 134 6.97 -8.70 1.54
C GLU A 134 6.53 -9.16 2.93
N GLY A 135 5.47 -9.95 3.00
CA GLY A 135 4.91 -10.38 4.28
C GLY A 135 3.82 -11.43 4.15
N THR A 136 3.19 -11.72 5.28
CA THR A 136 2.06 -12.64 5.38
C THR A 136 0.85 -11.88 5.92
N PRO A 137 -0.31 -11.94 5.24
CA PRO A 137 -1.55 -11.42 5.80
C PRO A 137 -1.87 -12.07 7.14
N LEU A 138 -2.44 -11.32 8.08
CA LEU A 138 -2.82 -11.85 9.38
C LEU A 138 -3.84 -12.98 9.23
N ALA A 139 -4.72 -12.89 8.23
CA ALA A 139 -5.66 -13.98 7.88
C ALA A 139 -4.98 -15.33 7.59
N GLU A 140 -3.71 -15.33 7.16
CA GLU A 140 -2.93 -16.53 6.83
C GLU A 140 -1.94 -16.91 7.94
N CYS A 141 -1.86 -16.13 9.02
CA CYS A 141 -0.99 -16.42 10.14
C CYS A 141 -1.60 -17.47 11.07
N THR A 142 -0.74 -18.34 11.61
CA THR A 142 -1.08 -19.20 12.76
C THR A 142 -1.11 -18.39 14.06
N LYS A 143 -1.76 -18.93 15.10
CA LYS A 143 -1.76 -18.32 16.44
C LYS A 143 -0.34 -18.18 16.98
N GLU A 144 0.52 -19.18 16.80
CA GLU A 144 1.91 -19.18 17.23
C GLU A 144 2.72 -18.07 16.55
N GLN A 145 2.53 -17.90 15.24
CA GLN A 145 3.15 -16.79 14.50
C GLN A 145 2.66 -15.44 15.03
N SER A 146 1.37 -15.29 15.27
CA SER A 146 0.76 -14.06 15.78
C SER A 146 1.32 -13.66 17.16
N ILE A 147 1.43 -14.63 18.08
CA ILE A 147 2.04 -14.43 19.40
C ILE A 147 3.51 -14.01 19.25
N ARG A 148 4.29 -14.77 18.46
CA ARG A 148 5.72 -14.47 18.23
C ARG A 148 5.93 -13.08 17.64
N LEU A 149 5.02 -12.65 16.75
CA LEU A 149 5.09 -11.35 16.09
C LEU A 149 4.51 -10.21 16.92
N ARG A 150 3.97 -10.48 18.12
CA ARG A 150 3.31 -9.51 19.02
C ARG A 150 2.20 -8.75 18.29
N THR A 151 1.34 -9.47 17.55
CA THR A 151 0.31 -8.88 16.70
C THR A 151 -0.60 -7.93 17.46
N GLU A 152 -1.15 -8.34 18.60
CA GLU A 152 -2.12 -7.55 19.37
C GLU A 152 -1.56 -6.19 19.78
N GLU A 153 -0.34 -6.18 20.35
CA GLU A 153 0.34 -4.95 20.75
C GLU A 153 0.62 -4.02 19.57
N LYS A 154 1.16 -4.56 18.46
CA LYS A 154 1.44 -3.76 17.26
C LYS A 154 0.16 -3.24 16.62
N MET A 155 -0.91 -4.04 16.65
CA MET A 155 -2.18 -3.61 16.08
C MET A 155 -2.74 -2.45 16.88
N LYS A 156 -2.75 -2.55 18.21
CA LYS A 156 -3.12 -1.44 19.09
C LYS A 156 -2.28 -0.20 18.80
N GLU A 157 -0.97 -0.33 18.71
CA GLU A 157 -0.07 0.80 18.39
C GLU A 157 -0.42 1.46 17.03
N VAL A 158 -0.71 0.67 16.00
CA VAL A 158 -1.05 1.23 14.69
C VAL A 158 -2.42 1.91 14.71
N TYR A 159 -3.41 1.31 15.36
CA TYR A 159 -4.75 1.89 15.48
C TYR A 159 -4.76 3.16 16.34
N ASP A 160 -3.96 3.22 17.42
CA ASP A 160 -3.76 4.43 18.20
C ASP A 160 -3.21 5.57 17.31
N ARG A 161 -2.25 5.28 16.43
CA ARG A 161 -1.71 6.25 15.46
C ARG A 161 -2.74 6.68 14.40
N LEU A 162 -3.64 5.79 13.98
CA LEU A 162 -4.75 6.16 13.10
C LEU A 162 -5.70 7.12 13.83
N SER A 163 -5.96 6.90 15.13
CA SER A 163 -6.79 7.77 15.96
C SER A 163 -6.17 9.16 16.13
N GLU A 164 -4.86 9.25 16.33
CA GLU A 164 -4.13 10.54 16.34
C GLU A 164 -4.32 11.32 15.03
N CYS A 165 -4.48 10.61 13.91
CA CYS A 165 -4.78 11.19 12.60
C CYS A 165 -6.28 11.47 12.40
N LYS A 166 -7.14 11.12 13.36
CA LYS A 166 -8.60 11.17 13.28
C LYS A 166 -9.16 10.33 12.13
N VAL A 167 -8.47 9.26 11.77
CA VAL A 167 -8.82 8.35 10.67
C VAL A 167 -9.28 7.02 11.25
N VAL A 168 -10.34 6.48 10.67
CA VAL A 168 -10.85 5.12 10.90
C VAL A 168 -10.72 4.33 9.60
N GLN A 169 -10.25 3.08 9.69
CA GLN A 169 -9.98 2.27 8.49
C GLN A 169 -11.27 1.87 7.76
N GLY A 170 -12.36 1.64 8.49
CA GLY A 170 -13.69 1.39 7.93
C GLY A 170 -13.94 -0.05 7.46
N ASP A 171 -12.90 -0.79 7.04
CA ASP A 171 -12.98 -2.22 6.70
C ASP A 171 -11.91 -3.06 7.41
N ALA A 172 -12.07 -3.17 8.74
CA ALA A 172 -11.16 -3.86 9.64
C ALA A 172 -11.23 -5.39 9.47
N TRP A 173 -10.43 -5.92 8.54
CA TRP A 173 -10.30 -7.37 8.29
C TRP A 173 -8.87 -7.89 8.46
N PRO A 174 -8.69 -9.14 8.95
CA PRO A 174 -7.35 -9.74 9.06
C PRO A 174 -6.57 -9.82 7.73
N ARG A 175 -7.24 -9.84 6.57
CA ARG A 175 -6.57 -9.81 5.25
C ARG A 175 -5.93 -8.45 4.94
N HIS A 176 -6.36 -7.39 5.62
CA HIS A 176 -5.87 -6.01 5.46
C HIS A 176 -4.74 -5.66 6.43
N ILE A 177 -4.27 -6.65 7.20
CA ILE A 177 -3.17 -6.50 8.15
C ILE A 177 -2.03 -7.41 7.67
N ILE A 178 -0.87 -6.84 7.37
CA ILE A 178 0.28 -7.59 6.86
C ILE A 178 1.41 -7.55 7.87
N HIS A 179 1.89 -8.73 8.27
CA HIS A 179 3.19 -8.85 8.95
C HIS A 179 4.29 -8.94 7.92
N THR A 180 5.12 -7.91 7.87
CA THR A 180 6.28 -7.84 6.98
C THR A 180 7.40 -8.77 7.46
N LYS A 181 8.31 -9.16 6.55
CA LYS A 181 9.50 -9.97 6.89
C LYS A 181 10.42 -9.29 7.90
N GLU A 182 10.44 -7.97 7.92
CA GLU A 182 11.19 -7.15 8.85
C GLU A 182 10.51 -7.09 10.25
N GLY A 183 9.36 -7.74 10.41
CA GLY A 183 8.63 -7.83 11.66
C GLY A 183 7.73 -6.62 11.94
N ALA A 184 7.57 -5.67 11.01
CA ALA A 184 6.58 -4.60 11.14
C ALA A 184 5.18 -5.10 10.79
N LEU A 185 4.15 -4.50 11.40
CA LEU A 185 2.74 -4.70 11.04
C LEU A 185 2.29 -3.49 10.23
N LYS A 186 1.71 -3.73 9.05
CA LYS A 186 1.20 -2.69 8.16
C LYS A 186 -0.29 -2.89 7.86
N ILE A 187 -1.05 -1.81 7.88
CA ILE A 187 -2.47 -1.79 7.48
C ILE A 187 -2.57 -1.33 6.03
N ILE A 188 -3.38 -2.01 5.25
CA ILE A 188 -3.63 -1.74 3.83
C ILE A 188 -5.13 -1.59 3.59
N ASP A 189 -5.48 -1.20 2.36
CA ASP A 189 -6.86 -1.00 1.90
C ASP A 189 -7.63 0.06 2.70
N PHE A 190 -7.54 1.31 2.21
CA PHE A 190 -8.23 2.47 2.80
C PHE A 190 -9.40 2.96 1.93
N GLY A 191 -9.98 2.08 1.09
CA GLY A 191 -11.10 2.43 0.23
C GLY A 191 -12.38 2.80 0.98
N GLU A 192 -12.56 2.25 2.18
CA GLU A 192 -13.71 2.52 3.07
C GLU A 192 -13.36 3.42 4.26
N ALA A 193 -12.14 3.95 4.29
CA ALA A 193 -11.66 4.75 5.41
C ALA A 193 -12.27 6.16 5.43
N TYR A 194 -12.45 6.71 6.62
CA TYR A 194 -13.05 8.04 6.79
C TYR A 194 -12.43 8.79 7.97
N GLU A 195 -12.69 10.08 8.02
CA GLU A 195 -12.28 10.95 9.14
C GLU A 195 -13.45 11.18 10.10
N THR A 196 -13.17 11.22 11.41
CA THR A 196 -14.18 11.42 12.46
C THR A 196 -14.28 12.87 12.94
N GLY A 197 -13.33 13.73 12.58
CA GLY A 197 -13.28 15.14 13.02
C GLY A 197 -12.64 15.36 14.41
N ASP A 198 -12.69 14.36 15.28
CA ASP A 198 -12.06 14.34 16.60
C ASP A 198 -11.34 13.02 16.93
N ILE A 199 -10.40 13.09 17.88
CA ILE A 199 -9.53 11.97 18.26
C ILE A 199 -10.26 10.92 19.10
N ASP A 200 -11.22 11.33 19.94
CA ASP A 200 -11.89 10.44 20.89
C ASP A 200 -12.82 9.49 20.14
N GLY A 201 -13.60 10.02 19.19
CA GLY A 201 -14.44 9.23 18.28
C GLY A 201 -13.61 8.27 17.41
N ALA A 202 -12.44 8.71 16.90
CA ALA A 202 -11.55 7.81 16.18
C ALA A 202 -10.96 6.73 17.09
N SER A 203 -10.59 7.07 18.32
CA SER A 203 -10.05 6.12 19.32
C SER A 203 -11.06 5.02 19.66
N ASP A 204 -12.31 5.38 19.92
CA ASP A 204 -13.32 4.38 20.29
C ASP A 204 -13.64 3.44 19.13
N LEU A 205 -13.75 3.96 17.91
CA LEU A 205 -13.98 3.16 16.70
C LEU A 205 -12.78 2.25 16.38
N ASN A 206 -11.57 2.80 16.38
CA ASN A 206 -10.34 2.04 16.09
C ASN A 206 -10.05 0.96 17.14
N ARG A 207 -10.42 1.18 18.40
CA ARG A 207 -10.35 0.12 19.43
C ARG A 207 -11.29 -1.03 19.10
N GLY A 208 -12.53 -0.73 18.72
CA GLY A 208 -13.50 -1.73 18.27
C GLY A 208 -13.02 -2.49 17.04
N ASP A 209 -12.47 -1.79 16.05
CA ASP A 209 -11.91 -2.39 14.83
C ASP A 209 -10.73 -3.33 15.16
N ALA A 210 -9.83 -2.92 16.05
CA ALA A 210 -8.70 -3.76 16.47
C ALA A 210 -9.17 -5.04 17.17
N GLU A 211 -10.17 -4.93 18.05
CA GLU A 211 -10.78 -6.08 18.75
C GLU A 211 -11.50 -7.02 17.77
N ASP A 212 -12.26 -6.49 16.82
CA ASP A 212 -12.96 -7.29 15.81
C ASP A 212 -11.98 -8.04 14.90
N VAL A 213 -10.88 -7.41 14.48
CA VAL A 213 -9.83 -8.08 13.71
C VAL A 213 -9.23 -9.25 14.49
N LEU A 214 -8.90 -9.06 15.77
CA LEU A 214 -8.36 -10.13 16.62
C LEU A 214 -9.37 -11.24 16.84
N TYR A 215 -10.64 -10.90 17.06
CA TYR A 215 -11.72 -11.86 17.21
C TYR A 215 -11.88 -12.71 15.95
N ARG A 216 -11.99 -12.07 14.77
CA ARG A 216 -12.09 -12.77 13.48
C ARG A 216 -10.87 -13.64 13.21
N PHE A 217 -9.67 -13.15 13.50
CA PHE A 217 -8.44 -13.94 13.41
C PHE A 217 -8.47 -15.17 14.34
N GLY A 218 -8.99 -15.00 15.56
CA GLY A 218 -9.18 -16.07 16.53
C GLY A 218 -10.16 -17.14 16.03
N CYS A 219 -11.30 -16.72 15.46
CA CYS A 219 -12.32 -17.62 14.90
C CYS A 219 -11.84 -18.40 13.67
N VAL A 220 -11.07 -17.77 12.79
CA VAL A 220 -10.50 -18.43 11.59
C VAL A 220 -9.56 -19.57 12.00
N ASN A 221 -8.89 -19.47 13.15
CA ASN A 221 -7.94 -20.45 13.67
C ASN A 221 -8.54 -21.46 14.68
N VAL A 222 -9.87 -21.63 14.72
CA VAL A 222 -10.54 -22.68 15.54
C VAL A 222 -11.14 -23.79 14.67
N ILE A 223 -11.21 -23.60 13.35
CA ILE A 223 -11.81 -24.55 12.39
C ILE A 223 -10.73 -25.30 11.59
N GLY A 224 -9.45 -25.18 11.97
CA GLY A 224 -8.30 -25.83 11.33
C GLY A 224 -7.65 -26.89 12.20
#